data_AF-A0A3D1S7T0-F1
#
_entry.id   AF-A0A3D1S7T0-F1
#
_cell.length_a   1.000
_cell.length_b   1.000
_cell.length_c   1.000
_cell.angle_alpha   90.00
_cell.angle_beta   90.00
_cell.angle_gamma   90.00
#
_symmetry.space_group_name_H-M   'P 1'
#
loop_
_entity.id
_entity.type
_entity.pdbx_description
1 polymer ?
#
loop_
_entity_poly.entity_id
_entity_poly.type
_entity_poly.pdbx_seq_one_letter_code
_entity_poly.pdbx_strand_id
1 'polypeptide(L)' 'YKNRTSLKFLLSDGRWTQMSWEEFSEKIMKTAQAMAELQIQPEDNVGIYSQNMAKYLITDFAAYAN' A
#
# COMPACT_ATOMS: atom_id res chain seq x y z
N TYR A 1 -6.36 -13.21 -13.44
CA TYR A 1 -6.43 -11.80 -13.00
C TYR A 1 -5.09 -11.20 -12.54
N LYS A 2 -4.07 -12.01 -12.18
CA LYS A 2 -2.79 -11.54 -11.58
C LYS A 2 -2.00 -10.47 -12.37
N ASN A 3 -1.89 -10.62 -13.70
CA ASN A 3 -1.10 -9.71 -14.55
C ASN A 3 -1.84 -8.47 -15.07
N ARG A 4 -3.05 -8.18 -14.58
CA ARG A 4 -3.74 -6.93 -14.97
C ARG A 4 -3.23 -5.77 -14.10
N THR A 5 -3.01 -4.62 -14.73
CA THR A 5 -2.69 -3.37 -14.04
C THR A 5 -3.76 -3.05 -13.01
N SER A 6 -3.36 -2.90 -11.75
CA SER A 6 -4.23 -2.53 -10.63
C SER A 6 -4.28 -1.03 -10.42
N LEU A 7 -3.12 -0.38 -10.48
CA LEU A 7 -2.95 1.04 -10.21
C LEU A 7 -2.03 1.69 -11.22
N LYS A 8 -2.39 2.90 -11.64
CA LYS A 8 -1.51 3.83 -12.33
C LYS A 8 -1.32 5.03 -11.42
N PHE A 9 -0.08 5.43 -11.19
CA PHE A 9 0.24 6.57 -10.33
C PHE A 9 1.40 7.36 -10.92
N LEU A 10 1.41 8.65 -10.60
CA LEU A 10 2.46 9.55 -11.01
C LEU A 10 3.58 9.51 -9.96
N LEU A 11 4.81 9.30 -10.41
CA LEU A 11 5.99 9.47 -9.57
C LEU A 11 6.25 10.96 -9.35
N SER A 12 6.96 11.29 -8.27
CA SER A 12 7.35 12.66 -7.94
C SER A 12 8.21 13.34 -9.01
N ASP A 13 8.81 12.56 -9.91
CA ASP A 13 9.56 13.03 -11.08
C ASP A 13 8.70 13.26 -12.34
N GLY A 14 7.38 13.11 -12.23
CA GLY A 14 6.43 13.32 -13.32
C GLY A 14 6.25 12.12 -14.27
N ARG A 15 6.86 10.97 -13.99
CA ARG A 15 6.68 9.76 -14.81
C ARG A 15 5.46 8.96 -14.36
N TRP A 16 4.64 8.56 -15.33
CA TRP A 16 3.56 7.62 -15.09
C TRP A 16 4.13 6.21 -14.93
N THR A 17 3.79 5.58 -13.82
CA THR A 17 4.12 4.19 -13.59
C THR A 17 2.85 3.39 -13.34
N GLN A 18 2.95 2.08 -13.52
CA GLN A 18 1.87 1.14 -13.28
C GLN A 18 2.33 0.01 -12.38
N MET A 19 1.41 -0.53 -11.60
CA MET A 19 1.64 -1.69 -10.74
C MET A 19 0.59 -2.75 -11.06
N SER A 20 1.01 -4.01 -11.07
CA SER A 20 0.11 -5.15 -11.22
C SER A 20 -0.61 -5.47 -9.91
N TRP A 21 -1.70 -6.25 -9.99
CA TRP A 21 -2.39 -6.74 -8.79
C TRP A 21 -1.51 -7.60 -7.89
N GLU A 22 -0.60 -8.38 -8.48
CA GLU A 22 0.34 -9.22 -7.73
C GLU A 22 1.34 -8.39 -6.92
N GLU A 23 1.99 -7.42 -7.55
CA GLU A 23 2.93 -6.51 -6.86
C GLU A 23 2.23 -5.65 -5.79
N PHE A 24 0.98 -5.26 -6.05
CA PHE A 24 0.20 -4.46 -5.10
C PHE A 24 -0.17 -5.28 -3.85
N SER A 25 -0.69 -6.49 -4.06
CA SER A 25 -1.04 -7.41 -2.96
C SER A 25 0.19 -7.79 -2.12
N GLU A 26 1.32 -8.08 -2.78
CA GLU A 26 2.57 -8.40 -2.08
C GLU A 26 3.05 -7.25 -1.18
N LYS A 27 2.92 -6.00 -1.65
CA LYS A 27 3.27 -4.81 -0.86
C LYS A 27 2.32 -4.61 0.32
N ILE A 28 1.02 -4.85 0.15
CA ILE A 28 0.05 -4.79 1.25
C ILE A 28 0.41 -5.80 2.33
N MET A 29 0.62 -7.07 1.97
CA MET A 29 0.94 -8.14 2.92
C MET A 29 2.24 -7.88 3.66
N LYS A 30 3.30 -7.44 2.97
CA LYS A 30 4.57 -7.06 3.61
C LYS A 30 4.42 -5.89 4.58
N THR A 31 3.56 -4.93 4.25
CA THR A 31 3.29 -3.77 5.12
C THR A 31 2.50 -4.20 6.36
N ALA A 32 1.48 -5.05 6.21
CA ALA A 32 0.72 -5.60 7.33
C ALA A 32 1.61 -6.43 8.27
N GLN A 33 2.50 -7.27 7.72
CA GLN A 33 3.49 -8.01 8.52
C GLN A 33 4.41 -7.06 9.31
N ALA A 34 4.90 -6.00 8.67
CA ALA A 34 5.70 -4.99 9.37
C ALA A 34 4.91 -4.25 10.46
N MET A 35 3.62 -3.97 10.25
CA MET A 35 2.74 -3.39 11.28
C MET A 35 2.57 -4.34 12.47
N ALA A 36 2.37 -5.63 12.22
CA ALA A 36 2.31 -6.64 13.26
C ALA A 36 3.63 -6.77 14.04
N GLU A 37 4.79 -6.74 13.36
CA GLU A 37 6.11 -6.71 14.01
C GLU A 37 6.32 -5.45 14.86
N LEU A 38 5.75 -4.32 14.45
CA LEU A 38 5.74 -3.07 15.22
C LEU A 38 4.71 -3.06 16.37
N GLN A 39 4.03 -4.20 16.62
CA GLN A 39 3.01 -4.37 17.65
C GLN A 39 1.78 -3.47 17.47
N ILE A 40 1.49 -3.02 16.25
CA ILE A 40 0.27 -2.27 15.93
C ILE A 40 -0.90 -3.25 15.98
N GLN A 41 -1.85 -2.99 16.87
CA GLN A 41 -3.02 -3.84 17.08
C GLN A 41 -4.20 -3.39 16.22
N PRO A 42 -5.15 -4.30 15.90
CA PRO A 42 -6.46 -3.92 15.43
C PRO A 42 -7.07 -2.90 16.40
N GLU A 43 -7.64 -1.80 15.88
CA GLU A 43 -8.15 -0.62 16.61
C GLU A 43 -7.13 0.49 16.94
N ASP A 44 -5.83 0.30 16.66
CA ASP A 44 -4.85 1.39 16.78
C ASP A 44 -5.04 2.46 15.68
N ASN A 45 -4.96 3.73 16.09
CA ASN A 45 -5.08 4.85 15.16
C ASN A 45 -3.79 5.07 14.37
N VAL A 46 -3.80 4.73 13.08
CA VAL A 46 -2.67 4.98 12.16
C VAL A 46 -2.91 6.29 11.38
N GLY A 47 -2.11 7.31 11.66
CA GLY A 47 -2.12 8.56 10.90
C GLY A 47 -1.28 8.47 9.62
N ILE A 48 -1.91 8.55 8.45
CA ILE A 48 -1.21 8.51 7.17
C ILE A 48 -0.99 9.93 6.64
N TYR A 49 0.24 10.43 6.72
CA TYR A 49 0.64 11.66 6.03
C TYR A 49 1.41 11.33 4.75
N SER A 50 0.72 11.39 3.61
CA SER A 50 1.33 11.17 2.30
C SER A 50 0.81 12.19 1.30
N GLN A 51 1.69 12.63 0.40
CA GLN A 51 1.26 13.23 -0.86
C GLN A 51 0.50 12.16 -1.66
N ASN A 52 -0.51 12.56 -2.45
CA ASN A 52 -1.39 11.65 -3.22
C ASN A 52 -0.56 10.74 -4.16
N MET A 53 -0.14 9.60 -3.63
CA MET A 53 0.76 8.63 -4.24
C MET A 53 0.26 7.23 -3.91
N ALA A 54 0.59 6.23 -4.72
CA ALA A 54 0.15 4.84 -4.51
C ALA A 54 0.49 4.27 -3.14
N LYS A 55 1.48 4.83 -2.43
CA LYS A 55 1.83 4.46 -1.05
C LYS A 55 0.67 4.67 -0.07
N TYR A 56 -0.14 5.71 -0.24
CA TYR A 56 -1.33 5.95 0.59
C TYR A 56 -2.29 4.75 0.53
N LEU A 57 -2.60 4.28 -0.67
CA LEU A 57 -3.49 3.14 -0.87
C LEU A 57 -2.91 1.85 -0.28
N ILE A 58 -1.60 1.61 -0.44
CA ILE A 58 -0.95 0.43 0.14
C ILE A 58 -1.10 0.43 1.68
N THR A 59 -0.87 1.57 2.33
CA THR A 59 -0.94 1.68 3.79
C THR A 59 -2.37 1.54 4.31
N ASP A 60 -3.36 2.11 3.60
CA ASP A 60 -4.78 2.00 3.95
C ASP A 60 -5.28 0.55 3.88
N PHE A 61 -4.96 -0.16 2.78
CA PHE A 61 -5.30 -1.58 2.66
C PHE A 61 -4.50 -2.48 3.61
N ALA A 62 -3.27 -2.11 3.96
CA ALA A 62 -2.48 -2.85 4.95
C ALA A 62 -3.07 -2.72 6.37
N ALA A 63 -3.56 -1.53 6.74
CA ALA A 63 -4.24 -1.33 8.01
C ALA A 63 -5.56 -2.12 8.09
N TYR A 64 -6.28 -2.28 6.98
CA TYR A 64 -7.48 -3.15 6.94
C TYR A 64 -7.15 -4.66 7.00
N ALA A 65 -5.98 -5.07 6.51
CA ALA A 65 -5.58 -6.48 6.43
C ALA A 65 -4.83 -7.01 7.66
N ASN A 66 -4.43 -6.13 8.58
CA ASN A 66 -3.80 -6.46 9.86
C ASN A 66 -4.86 -6.84 10.90
#